data_AF-A0A1F6H6B7-F1
#
_entry.id   AF-A0A1F6H6B7-F1
#
_cell.length_a   1.000
_cell.length_b   1.000
_cell.length_c   1.000
_cell.angle_alpha   90.00
_cell.angle_beta   90.00
_cell.angle_gamma   90.00
#
_symmetry.space_group_name_H-M   'P 1'
#
loop_
_entity.id
_entity.type
_entity.pdbx_description
1 polymer ?
#
loop_
_entity_poly.entity_id
_entity_poly.type
_entity_poly.pdbx_seq_one_letter_code
_entity_poly.pdbx_strand_id
1 'polypeptide(L)'
;MGKVEYGFDKKTLPVDAVQFMKKEKITGNMFNNDEFGDYIIYAAWPEYKVFFDGRSDMYGVERMKEYFRVVKIETGWDKVLAKYDINWIIYGANSPLSHFLLERDDWKLIYADKVANIFMKIIPENQILIGKYSDVKPLLIEDKDEGK
;
A
#
# COMPACT_ATOMS: atom_id res chain seq x y z
N MET A 1 36.53 -3.72 14.02
CA MET A 1 35.84 -3.58 12.73
C MET A 1 34.35 -3.65 13.00
N GLY A 2 33.68 -2.48 13.07
CA GLY A 2 32.23 -2.44 13.28
C GLY A 2 31.52 -2.66 11.96
N LYS A 3 30.79 -3.76 11.83
CA LYS A 3 29.77 -3.88 10.78
C LYS A 3 28.65 -2.92 11.16
N VAL A 4 28.53 -1.82 10.41
CA VAL A 4 27.27 -1.06 10.39
C VAL A 4 26.32 -1.88 9.53
N GLU A 5 25.43 -2.64 10.17
CA GLU A 5 24.29 -3.22 9.48
C GLU A 5 23.29 -2.10 9.24
N TYR A 6 23.18 -1.65 7.98
CA TYR A 6 22.18 -0.68 7.56
C TYR A 6 20.83 -1.41 7.45
N GLY A 7 20.17 -1.61 8.59
CA GLY A 7 18.82 -2.15 8.65
C GLY A 7 17.80 -1.03 8.50
N PHE A 8 16.89 -1.15 7.54
CA PHE A 8 15.70 -0.30 7.46
C PHE A 8 14.85 -0.48 8.73
N ASP A 9 14.30 0.62 9.27
CA ASP A 9 13.41 0.54 10.42
C ASP A 9 12.09 -0.14 10.01
N LYS A 10 11.94 -1.40 10.42
CA LYS A 10 10.73 -2.20 10.19
C LYS A 10 9.49 -1.64 10.88
N LYS A 11 9.61 -0.59 11.69
CA LYS A 11 8.47 0.09 12.31
C LYS A 11 7.84 1.14 11.40
N THR A 12 8.55 1.59 10.37
CA THR A 12 8.07 2.65 9.47
C THR A 12 8.03 2.20 8.00
N LEU A 13 8.86 1.22 7.63
CA LEU A 13 8.94 0.72 6.25
C LEU A 13 8.23 -0.62 6.06
N PRO A 14 7.62 -0.87 4.88
CA PRO A 14 6.74 -2.01 4.63
C PRO A 14 7.55 -3.28 4.30
N VAL A 15 8.54 -3.62 5.13
CA VAL A 15 9.49 -4.70 4.84
C VAL A 15 8.77 -6.04 4.66
N ASP A 16 7.93 -6.41 5.62
CA ASP A 16 7.27 -7.71 5.61
C ASP A 16 6.13 -7.75 4.57
N ALA A 17 5.44 -6.64 4.33
CA ALA A 17 4.46 -6.49 3.25
C ALA A 17 5.09 -6.65 1.85
N VAL A 18 6.28 -6.08 1.64
CA VAL A 18 7.04 -6.26 0.39
C VAL A 18 7.53 -7.69 0.21
N GLN A 19 7.94 -8.38 1.28
CA GLN A 19 8.25 -9.81 1.18
C GLN A 19 7.02 -10.63 0.83
N PHE A 20 5.87 -10.31 1.42
CA PHE A 20 4.60 -10.96 1.11
C PHE A 20 4.22 -10.78 -0.37
N MET A 21 4.23 -9.55 -0.89
CA MET A 21 3.81 -9.32 -2.29
C MET A 21 4.71 -10.04 -3.30
N LYS A 22 6.02 -10.11 -3.03
CA LYS A 22 6.99 -10.86 -3.86
C LYS A 22 6.79 -12.36 -3.78
N LYS A 23 6.55 -12.89 -2.57
CA LYS A 23 6.29 -14.32 -2.37
C LYS A 23 5.04 -14.78 -3.12
N GLU A 24 3.98 -13.97 -3.03
CA GLU A 24 2.68 -14.25 -3.66
C GLU A 24 2.64 -13.84 -5.14
N LYS A 25 3.70 -13.17 -5.63
CA LYS A 25 3.82 -12.67 -7.00
C LYS A 25 2.59 -11.87 -7.42
N ILE A 26 2.17 -10.93 -6.56
CA ILE A 26 1.01 -10.08 -6.83
C ILE A 26 1.21 -9.36 -8.15
N THR A 27 0.23 -9.46 -9.05
CA THR A 27 0.27 -8.87 -10.39
C THR A 27 -0.69 -7.69 -10.52
N GLY A 28 -0.49 -6.88 -11.56
CA GLY A 28 -1.34 -5.72 -11.86
C GLY A 28 -0.81 -4.43 -11.26
N ASN A 29 -1.51 -3.32 -11.51
CA ASN A 29 -1.01 -2.00 -11.14
C ASN A 29 -1.31 -1.71 -9.67
N MET A 30 -0.24 -1.32 -8.98
CA MET A 30 -0.24 -0.97 -7.56
C MET A 30 -0.49 0.52 -7.37
N PHE A 31 -1.30 0.88 -6.38
CA PHE A 31 -1.24 2.19 -5.74
C PHE A 31 -0.53 2.04 -4.39
N ASN A 32 0.52 2.80 -4.13
CA ASN A 32 1.31 2.72 -2.90
C ASN A 32 1.30 4.03 -2.13
N ASN A 33 1.52 3.93 -0.82
CA ASN A 33 1.95 5.06 0.00
C ASN A 33 3.28 5.64 -0.54
N ASP A 34 3.39 6.97 -0.53
CA ASP A 34 4.51 7.74 -1.07
C ASP A 34 5.83 7.47 -0.34
N GLU A 35 5.80 7.32 0.99
CA GLU A 35 6.98 6.97 1.79
C GLU A 35 7.42 5.51 1.56
N PHE A 36 6.50 4.64 1.13
CA PHE A 36 6.81 3.24 0.81
C PHE A 36 7.47 3.10 -0.56
N GLY A 37 7.30 4.07 -1.45
CA GLY A 37 7.71 3.99 -2.85
C GLY A 37 9.20 3.71 -3.04
N ASP A 38 10.06 4.46 -2.34
CA ASP A 38 11.51 4.31 -2.45
C ASP A 38 11.99 2.93 -2.01
N TYR A 39 11.41 2.39 -0.94
CA TYR A 39 11.75 1.05 -0.46
C TYR A 39 11.26 -0.05 -1.42
N ILE A 40 10.08 0.11 -2.01
CA ILE A 40 9.56 -0.82 -3.02
C ILE A 40 10.48 -0.84 -4.25
N ILE A 41 10.92 0.33 -4.73
CA ILE A 41 11.89 0.44 -5.83
C ILE A 41 13.17 -0.32 -5.47
N TYR A 42 13.75 -0.05 -4.30
CA TYR A 42 14.98 -0.70 -3.84
C TYR A 42 14.86 -2.23 -3.79
N ALA A 43 13.75 -2.75 -3.26
CA ALA A 43 13.61 -4.17 -2.93
C ALA A 43 12.98 -5.04 -4.05
N ALA A 44 12.29 -4.42 -5.01
CA ALA A 44 11.40 -5.13 -5.93
C ALA A 44 11.43 -4.63 -7.39
N TRP A 45 12.27 -3.65 -7.73
CA TRP A 45 12.49 -3.26 -9.14
C TRP A 45 13.24 -4.36 -9.93
N PRO A 46 12.91 -4.60 -11.22
CA PRO A 46 11.90 -3.93 -12.06
C PRO A 46 10.51 -4.57 -12.04
N GLU A 47 10.30 -5.59 -11.21
CA GLU A 47 9.08 -6.39 -11.20
C GLU A 47 7.86 -5.58 -10.72
N TYR A 48 8.06 -4.67 -9.76
CA TYR A 48 7.01 -3.83 -9.20
C TYR A 48 7.25 -2.35 -9.51
N LYS A 49 6.30 -1.73 -10.23
CA LYS A 49 6.32 -0.30 -10.53
C LYS A 49 5.46 0.45 -9.52
N VAL A 50 6.04 1.46 -8.88
CA VAL A 50 5.35 2.32 -7.93
C VAL A 50 4.48 3.36 -8.62
N PHE A 51 3.37 3.73 -7.98
CA PHE A 51 2.53 4.85 -8.41
C PHE A 51 3.15 6.20 -8.02
N PHE A 52 3.76 6.26 -6.83
CA PHE A 52 4.37 7.45 -6.26
C PHE A 52 5.61 7.07 -5.44
N ASP A 53 6.60 7.96 -5.35
CA ASP A 53 7.77 7.83 -4.49
C ASP A 53 8.29 9.21 -4.07
N GLY A 54 9.42 9.26 -3.33
CA GLY A 54 9.95 10.48 -2.72
C GLY A 54 10.32 11.59 -3.72
N ARG A 55 10.42 11.29 -5.01
CA ARG A 55 10.72 12.24 -6.09
C ARG A 55 9.47 13.02 -6.54
N SER A 56 8.71 13.52 -5.57
CA SER A 56 7.42 14.18 -5.77
C SER A 56 7.45 15.34 -6.78
N ASP A 57 8.56 16.08 -6.83
CA ASP A 57 8.83 17.17 -7.77
C ASP A 57 8.87 16.71 -9.24
N MET A 58 9.20 15.44 -9.49
CA MET A 58 9.29 14.85 -10.83
C MET A 58 7.93 14.43 -11.40
N TYR A 59 6.89 14.31 -10.57
CA TYR A 59 5.56 13.85 -11.01
C TYR A 59 4.69 14.97 -11.59
N GLY A 60 4.96 16.23 -11.19
CA GLY A 60 4.17 17.39 -11.59
C GLY A 60 2.84 17.53 -10.85
N VAL A 61 2.25 18.73 -10.95
CA VAL A 61 1.10 19.17 -10.14
C VAL A 61 -0.13 18.28 -10.32
N GLU A 62 -0.45 17.88 -11.54
CA GLU A 62 -1.66 17.08 -11.80
C GLU A 62 -1.55 15.66 -11.23
N ARG A 63 -0.39 15.02 -11.31
CA ARG A 63 -0.16 13.71 -10.66
C ARG A 63 -0.24 13.81 -9.14
N MET A 64 0.31 14.89 -8.55
CA MET A 64 0.18 15.13 -7.12
C MET A 64 -1.29 15.30 -6.70
N LYS A 65 -2.09 16.08 -7.46
CA LYS A 65 -3.52 16.23 -7.18
C LYS A 65 -4.26 14.89 -7.25
N GLU A 66 -3.94 14.05 -8.23
CA GLU A 66 -4.54 12.72 -8.36
C GLU A 66 -4.17 11.80 -7.18
N TYR A 67 -2.90 11.81 -6.76
CA TYR A 67 -2.46 11.09 -5.58
C TYR A 67 -3.22 11.57 -4.33
N PHE A 68 -3.25 12.89 -4.09
CA PHE A 68 -3.95 13.46 -2.94
C PHE A 68 -5.45 13.21 -2.95
N ARG A 69 -6.08 13.19 -4.12
CA ARG A 69 -7.50 12.86 -4.26
C ARG A 69 -7.80 11.45 -3.73
N VAL A 70 -6.92 10.48 -3.99
CA VAL A 70 -7.07 9.12 -3.50
C VAL A 70 -6.84 9.06 -1.99
N VAL A 71 -5.71 9.58 -1.49
CA VAL A 71 -5.35 9.43 -0.06
C VAL A 71 -6.26 10.24 0.89
N LYS A 72 -6.92 11.30 0.38
CA LYS A 72 -7.92 12.09 1.11
C LYS A 72 -9.36 11.61 0.89
N ILE A 73 -9.55 10.58 0.06
CA ILE A 73 -10.87 10.03 -0.29
C ILE A 73 -11.80 11.13 -0.83
N GLU A 74 -11.26 12.05 -1.63
CA GLU A 74 -12.04 13.12 -2.25
C GLU A 74 -12.94 12.55 -3.38
N THR A 75 -14.01 13.27 -3.71
CA THR A 75 -14.89 12.89 -4.82
C THR A 75 -14.09 12.60 -6.10
N GLY A 76 -14.29 11.41 -6.67
CA GLY A 76 -13.58 10.94 -7.86
C GLY A 76 -12.25 10.24 -7.59
N TRP A 77 -11.95 9.86 -6.35
CA TRP A 77 -10.81 8.98 -6.01
C TRP A 77 -10.82 7.67 -6.81
N ASP A 78 -11.99 7.06 -6.96
CA ASP A 78 -12.26 5.83 -7.71
C ASP A 78 -11.94 5.99 -9.20
N LYS A 79 -12.23 7.16 -9.77
CA LYS A 79 -11.88 7.50 -11.15
C LYS A 79 -10.37 7.58 -11.36
N VAL A 80 -9.62 8.03 -10.36
CA VAL A 80 -8.14 8.00 -10.42
C VAL A 80 -7.65 6.56 -10.45
N LEU A 81 -8.15 5.69 -9.56
CA LEU A 81 -7.78 4.27 -9.56
C LEU A 81 -8.13 3.60 -10.88
N ALA A 82 -9.31 3.88 -11.44
CA ALA A 82 -9.73 3.37 -12.75
C ALA A 82 -8.85 3.87 -13.90
N LYS A 83 -8.46 5.15 -13.90
CA LYS A 83 -7.58 5.75 -14.92
C LYS A 83 -6.25 5.01 -15.04
N TYR A 84 -5.73 4.51 -13.94
CA TYR A 84 -4.43 3.81 -13.87
C TYR A 84 -4.57 2.29 -13.79
N ASP A 85 -5.78 1.76 -13.95
CA ASP A 85 -6.06 0.32 -13.83
C ASP A 85 -5.53 -0.29 -12.53
N ILE A 86 -5.66 0.46 -11.42
CA ILE A 86 -5.22 0.01 -10.11
C ILE A 86 -6.11 -1.13 -9.65
N ASN A 87 -5.51 -2.27 -9.32
CA ASN A 87 -6.21 -3.45 -8.83
C ASN A 87 -5.70 -3.98 -7.49
N TRP A 88 -4.64 -3.39 -6.92
CA TRP A 88 -4.26 -3.58 -5.52
C TRP A 88 -3.57 -2.33 -4.94
N ILE A 89 -3.66 -2.21 -3.62
CA ILE A 89 -3.19 -1.04 -2.85
C ILE A 89 -2.32 -1.54 -1.70
N ILE A 90 -1.14 -0.94 -1.51
CA ILE A 90 -0.32 -1.09 -0.30
C ILE A 90 -0.21 0.25 0.41
N TYR A 91 -0.69 0.33 1.66
CA TYR A 91 -0.75 1.60 2.36
C TYR A 91 -0.60 1.42 3.88
N GLY A 92 -0.28 2.52 4.58
CA GLY A 92 -0.11 2.52 6.04
C GLY A 92 -1.32 1.93 6.78
N ALA A 93 -1.06 1.04 7.74
CA ALA A 93 -2.09 0.24 8.41
C ALA A 93 -3.20 1.07 9.08
N ASN A 94 -2.83 2.19 9.71
CA ASN A 94 -3.74 3.11 10.43
C ASN A 94 -4.12 4.37 9.64
N SER A 95 -3.99 4.36 8.31
CA SER A 95 -4.33 5.55 7.52
C SER A 95 -5.84 5.71 7.31
N PRO A 96 -6.32 6.95 7.02
CA PRO A 96 -7.70 7.16 6.58
C PRO A 96 -8.10 6.30 5.38
N LEU A 97 -7.19 6.13 4.41
CA LEU A 97 -7.43 5.30 3.23
C LEU A 97 -7.59 3.82 3.60
N SER A 98 -6.76 3.30 4.51
CA SER A 98 -6.86 1.90 4.96
C SER A 98 -8.18 1.65 5.70
N HIS A 99 -8.57 2.55 6.62
CA HIS A 99 -9.85 2.44 7.31
C HIS A 99 -11.04 2.51 6.34
N PHE A 100 -10.99 3.43 5.37
CA PHE A 100 -12.00 3.53 4.33
C PHE A 100 -12.12 2.23 3.52
N LEU A 101 -11.00 1.63 3.09
CA LEU A 101 -10.99 0.40 2.29
C LEU A 101 -11.48 -0.84 3.06
N LEU A 102 -11.36 -0.87 4.39
CA LEU A 102 -11.91 -1.96 5.22
C LEU A 102 -13.45 -2.01 5.19
N GLU A 103 -14.10 -0.87 5.00
CA GLU A 103 -15.56 -0.72 4.95
C GLU A 103 -16.13 -0.88 3.52
N ARG A 104 -15.26 -1.13 2.52
CA ARG A 104 -15.65 -1.31 1.12
C ARG A 104 -15.96 -2.77 0.81
N ASP A 105 -17.01 -2.98 0.02
CA ASP A 105 -17.41 -4.29 -0.49
C ASP A 105 -16.72 -4.66 -1.81
N ASP A 106 -16.06 -3.71 -2.48
CA ASP A 106 -15.29 -3.93 -3.72
C ASP A 106 -13.78 -4.08 -3.47
N TRP A 107 -13.33 -4.05 -2.21
CA TRP A 107 -11.96 -4.27 -1.80
C TRP A 107 -11.88 -5.33 -0.71
N LYS A 108 -10.79 -6.11 -0.73
CA LYS A 108 -10.51 -7.15 0.26
C LYS A 108 -9.11 -7.00 0.81
N LEU A 109 -9.00 -6.98 2.14
CA LEU A 109 -7.73 -7.07 2.84
C LEU A 109 -7.13 -8.48 2.67
N ILE A 110 -5.89 -8.57 2.21
CA ILE A 110 -5.15 -9.84 2.03
C ILE A 110 -3.84 -9.91 2.83
N TYR A 111 -3.41 -8.79 3.41
CA TYR A 111 -2.26 -8.70 4.28
C TYR A 111 -2.45 -7.55 5.27
N ALA A 112 -2.07 -7.77 6.53
CA ALA A 112 -2.01 -6.74 7.54
C ALA A 112 -0.85 -7.01 8.51
N ASP A 113 -0.05 -5.98 8.77
CA ASP A 113 0.85 -5.91 9.90
C ASP A 113 0.72 -4.54 10.60
N LYS A 114 1.67 -4.18 11.47
CA LYS A 114 1.61 -2.90 12.20
C LYS A 114 1.96 -1.68 11.34
N VAL A 115 2.54 -1.89 10.16
CA VAL A 115 3.06 -0.84 9.28
C VAL A 115 2.15 -0.68 8.07
N ALA A 116 1.78 -1.77 7.42
CA ALA A 116 1.11 -1.76 6.14
C ALA A 116 -0.04 -2.77 6.04
N ASN A 117 -1.05 -2.36 5.30
CA ASN A 117 -2.11 -3.21 4.79
C ASN A 117 -1.93 -3.38 3.27
N ILE A 118 -2.30 -4.55 2.75
CA ILE A 118 -2.48 -4.76 1.31
C ILE A 118 -3.94 -5.12 1.04
N PHE A 119 -4.56 -4.32 0.19
CA PHE A 119 -5.92 -4.52 -0.30
C PHE A 119 -5.90 -4.94 -1.76
N MET A 120 -6.75 -5.87 -2.13
CA MET A 120 -7.02 -6.23 -3.51
C MET A 120 -8.44 -5.85 -3.91
N LYS A 121 -8.59 -5.35 -5.13
CA LYS A 121 -9.90 -5.11 -5.72
C LYS A 121 -10.59 -6.46 -5.99
N ILE A 122 -11.89 -6.55 -5.74
CA ILE A 122 -12.65 -7.77 -6.02
C ILE A 122 -12.98 -7.82 -7.51
N ILE A 123 -12.10 -8.46 -8.28
CA ILE A 123 -12.20 -8.71 -9.72
C ILE A 123 -11.81 -10.16 -10.02
N PRO A 124 -12.23 -10.75 -11.17
CA PRO A 124 -11.93 -12.14 -11.51
C PRO A 124 -10.46 -12.53 -11.39
N GLU A 125 -9.56 -11.63 -11.78
CA GLU A 125 -8.10 -11.83 -11.77
C GLU A 125 -7.54 -12.03 -10.36
N ASN A 126 -8.20 -11.46 -9.36
CA ASN A 126 -7.74 -11.47 -7.96
C ASN A 126 -8.40 -12.58 -7.12
N GLN A 127 -9.39 -13.31 -7.65
CA GLN A 127 -10.22 -14.25 -6.88
C GLN A 127 -9.40 -15.33 -6.16
N ILE A 128 -8.36 -15.88 -6.82
CA ILE A 128 -7.52 -16.94 -6.24
C ILE A 128 -6.80 -16.42 -5.00
N LEU A 129 -6.16 -15.25 -5.11
CA LEU A 129 -5.38 -14.68 -4.01
C LEU A 129 -6.29 -14.18 -2.88
N ILE A 130 -7.42 -13.57 -3.22
CA ILE A 130 -8.48 -13.19 -2.26
C ILE A 130 -8.98 -14.41 -1.48
N GLY A 131 -9.26 -15.52 -2.16
CA GLY A 131 -9.71 -16.76 -1.52
C GLY A 131 -8.66 -17.35 -0.59
N LYS A 132 -7.37 -17.30 -0.97
CA LYS A 132 -6.26 -17.77 -0.13
C LYS A 132 -6.11 -16.97 1.18
N TYR A 133 -6.52 -15.71 1.19
CA TYR A 133 -6.36 -14.79 2.33
C TYR A 133 -7.70 -14.25 2.85
N SER A 134 -8.80 -15.00 2.72
CA SER A 134 -10.14 -14.55 3.09
C SER A 134 -10.31 -14.14 4.55
N ASP A 135 -9.50 -14.74 5.43
CA ASP A 135 -9.62 -14.66 6.88
C ASP A 135 -8.70 -13.61 7.51
N VAL A 136 -7.91 -12.89 6.70
CA VAL A 136 -7.05 -11.81 7.19
C VAL A 136 -7.91 -10.73 7.85
N LYS A 137 -7.46 -10.29 9.02
CA LYS A 137 -8.09 -9.23 9.82
C LYS A 137 -7.13 -8.06 9.96
N PRO A 138 -7.63 -6.81 10.00
CA PRO A 138 -6.78 -5.67 10.30
C PRO A 138 -6.20 -5.81 11.71
N LEU A 139 -4.94 -5.39 11.89
CA LEU A 139 -4.39 -5.21 13.22
C LEU A 139 -4.86 -3.86 13.76
N LEU A 140 -5.76 -3.88 14.73
CA LEU A 140 -6.13 -2.68 15.47
C LEU A 140 -4.97 -2.31 16.39
N ILE A 141 -4.26 -1.24 16.06
CA ILE A 141 -3.30 -0.65 16.98
C ILE A 141 -4.09 0.33 17.84
N GLU A 142 -4.23 0.03 19.12
CA GLU A 142 -4.68 1.03 20.09
C GLU A 142 -3.70 2.20 20.02
N ASP A 143 -4.21 3.41 19.75
CA ASP A 143 -3.45 4.63 19.92
C ASP A 143 -2.98 4.66 21.38
N LYS A 144 -1.71 4.31 21.61
CA LYS A 144 -1.08 4.70 22.86
C LYS A 144 -0.99 6.20 22.77
N ASP A 145 -1.85 6.87 23.55
CA ASP A 145 -1.71 8.28 23.89
C ASP A 145 -0.22 8.61 23.93
N GLU A 146 0.25 9.37 22.94
CA GLU A 146 1.53 10.05 23.04
C GLU A 146 1.34 11.07 24.16
N GLY A 147 1.63 10.62 25.38
CA GLY A 147 1.59 11.43 26.57
C GLY A 147 2.60 12.55 26.46
N LYS A 148 2.07 13.76 26.28
CA LYS A 148 2.67 15.09 26.51
C LYS A 148 3.73 15.59 25.52
#